data_AF-A0A2G7ELX8-F1
#
_entry.id   AF-A0A2G7ELX8-F1
#
_cell.length_a   1.000
_cell.length_b   1.000
_cell.length_c   1.000
_cell.angle_alpha   90.00
_cell.angle_beta   90.00
_cell.angle_gamma   90.00
#
_symmetry.space_group_name_H-M   'P 1'
#
loop_
_entity.id
_entity.type
_entity.pdbx_description
1 polymer ?
#
loop_
_entity_poly.entity_id
_entity_poly.type
_entity_poly.pdbx_seq_one_letter_code
_entity_poly.pdbx_strand_id
1 'polypeptide(L)'
;MARNPLPTTEREWDRYARAHKVKKQSLWQNTKLHPASKVSYKNFLLFRTIVPAIVPPSRLSNQTLGIQHLMAQADQILSDPAFRAYISDVTTRRAQPSWNAPWGGNDRLFRVPAIQQQQVIQDTAQYGSVRSEASVNTSFISFLQAIADLVPQSRRPWSADRIMLTADFSTPRRERQFVAYTDGQLEDTSSREILALVECKRSRRQRHSPAVDMQEVAQMVAWVKEHPGGPGGNRRVLVSDDGTEIYISVFRYDQAWIRYLNGGPGSITHAGFAYMQRYGPWKIQVARDLTHFARIIIALLLL
;
A
#
# COMPACT_ATOMS: atom_id res chain seq x y z
N MET A 1 -6.03 20.74 16.10
CA MET A 1 -5.17 19.88 16.93
C MET A 1 -3.87 19.65 16.17
N ALA A 2 -2.71 19.98 16.76
CA ALA A 2 -1.43 19.70 16.14
C ALA A 2 -1.30 18.18 15.94
N ARG A 3 -1.19 17.73 14.68
CA ARG A 3 -1.02 16.30 14.34
C ARG A 3 0.37 15.88 14.82
N ASN A 4 0.45 14.90 15.72
CA ASN A 4 1.73 14.36 16.18
C ASN A 4 2.53 13.83 14.96
N PRO A 5 3.78 14.28 14.75
CA PRO A 5 4.57 13.84 13.60
C PRO A 5 4.98 12.38 13.75
N LEU A 6 4.97 11.62 12.66
CA LEU A 6 5.49 10.25 12.68
C LEU A 6 7.03 10.26 12.78
N PRO A 7 7.64 9.30 13.50
CA PRO A 7 9.08 9.21 13.62
C PRO A 7 9.70 8.80 12.29
N THR A 8 10.59 9.64 11.79
CA THR A 8 11.39 9.40 10.57
C THR A 8 12.74 8.77 10.89
N THR A 9 13.12 8.76 12.17
CA THR A 9 14.35 8.12 12.68
C THR A 9 14.10 7.44 14.02
N GLU A 10 14.95 6.48 14.40
CA GLU A 10 14.89 5.82 15.71
C GLU A 10 15.05 6.80 16.88
N ARG A 11 15.86 7.85 16.71
CA ARG A 11 16.03 8.91 17.72
C ARG A 11 14.73 9.69 17.95
N GLU A 12 14.01 9.99 16.88
CA GLU A 12 12.69 10.63 16.98
C GLU A 12 11.68 9.69 17.65
N TRP A 13 11.68 8.41 17.29
CA TRP A 13 10.84 7.42 17.95
C TRP A 13 11.13 7.37 19.45
N ASP A 14 12.41 7.34 19.88
CA ASP A 14 12.78 7.30 21.30
C ASP A 14 12.23 8.53 22.06
N ARG A 15 12.37 9.71 21.47
CA ARG A 15 11.84 10.97 22.00
C ARG A 15 10.32 10.91 22.15
N TYR A 16 9.61 10.50 21.09
CA TYR A 16 8.15 10.44 21.10
C TYR A 16 7.61 9.37 22.04
N ALA A 17 8.27 8.21 22.10
CA ALA A 17 7.92 7.11 22.98
C ALA A 17 8.11 7.46 24.47
N ARG A 18 9.15 8.23 24.83
CA ARG A 18 9.32 8.79 26.19
C ARG A 18 8.22 9.78 26.51
N ALA A 19 7.97 10.75 25.63
CA ALA A 19 6.94 11.77 25.84
C ALA A 19 5.54 11.16 26.05
N HIS A 20 5.24 10.05 25.36
CA HIS A 20 3.96 9.33 25.48
C HIS A 20 3.95 8.22 26.53
N LYS A 21 5.06 8.04 27.27
CA LYS A 21 5.25 7.01 28.32
C LYS A 21 5.10 5.57 27.83
N VAL A 22 5.42 5.30 26.55
CA VAL A 22 5.32 3.97 25.92
C VAL A 22 6.68 3.32 25.64
N LYS A 23 7.80 3.99 25.91
CA LYS A 23 9.16 3.47 25.61
C LYS A 23 9.45 2.08 26.19
N LYS A 24 8.97 1.80 27.40
CA LYS A 24 9.17 0.51 28.10
C LYS A 24 7.95 -0.40 27.99
N GLN A 25 7.08 -0.15 27.01
CA GLN A 25 5.87 -0.91 26.79
C GLN A 25 5.90 -1.70 25.49
N SER A 26 5.00 -2.67 25.37
CA SER A 26 4.76 -3.43 24.14
C SER A 26 3.27 -3.66 23.93
N LEU A 27 2.91 -4.15 22.74
CA LEU A 27 1.54 -4.52 22.39
C LEU A 27 0.97 -5.63 23.28
N TRP A 28 1.83 -6.36 24.00
CA TRP A 28 1.47 -7.42 24.95
C TRP A 28 1.15 -6.89 26.35
N GLN A 29 1.25 -5.59 26.60
CA GLN A 29 0.96 -4.98 27.90
C GLN A 29 -0.48 -4.44 27.95
N ASN A 30 -0.84 -3.68 28.99
CA ASN A 30 -2.21 -3.23 29.27
C ASN A 30 -2.64 -2.04 28.37
N THR A 31 -2.46 -2.18 27.06
CA THR A 31 -2.83 -1.16 26.08
C THR A 31 -4.13 -1.53 25.38
N LYS A 32 -5.08 -0.61 25.31
CA LYS A 32 -6.28 -0.79 24.48
C LYS A 32 -5.88 -0.71 23.01
N LEU A 33 -6.00 -1.84 22.32
CA LEU A 33 -5.77 -1.90 20.88
C LEU A 33 -7.05 -1.46 20.15
N HIS A 34 -6.89 -0.61 19.16
CA HIS A 34 -7.97 -0.09 18.33
C HIS A 34 -7.81 -0.67 16.92
N PRO A 35 -8.91 -0.84 16.15
CA PRO A 35 -8.81 -1.22 14.74
C PRO A 35 -7.86 -0.30 13.97
N ALA A 36 -7.26 -0.80 12.89
CA ALA A 36 -6.26 -0.07 12.10
C ALA A 36 -6.72 1.34 11.70
N SER A 37 -7.97 1.50 11.26
CA SER A 37 -8.56 2.79 10.86
C SER A 37 -8.75 3.80 12.00
N LYS A 38 -8.60 3.36 13.26
CA LYS A 38 -8.73 4.17 14.49
C LYS A 38 -7.49 4.05 15.38
N VAL A 39 -6.34 3.69 14.79
CA VAL A 39 -5.11 3.53 15.54
C VAL A 39 -4.74 4.82 16.28
N SER A 40 -4.49 4.71 17.59
CA SER A 40 -4.05 5.85 18.39
C SER A 40 -2.55 6.10 18.17
N TYR A 41 -2.08 7.32 18.42
CA TYR A 41 -0.65 7.62 18.32
C TYR A 41 0.21 6.78 19.27
N LYS A 42 -0.33 6.42 20.45
CA LYS A 42 0.34 5.48 21.37
C LYS A 42 0.46 4.07 20.77
N ASN A 43 -0.62 3.55 20.16
CA ASN A 43 -0.60 2.24 19.50
C ASN A 43 0.41 2.24 18.35
N PHE A 44 0.44 3.32 17.56
CA PHE A 44 1.42 3.48 16.50
C PHE A 44 2.86 3.45 17.02
N LEU A 45 3.17 4.18 18.10
CA LEU A 45 4.52 4.13 18.69
C LEU A 45 4.87 2.72 19.17
N LEU A 46 3.91 1.95 19.68
CA LEU A 46 4.12 0.55 20.06
C LEU A 46 4.34 -0.38 18.88
N PHE A 47 4.03 0.01 17.64
CA PHE A 47 4.43 -0.76 16.47
C PHE A 47 5.94 -0.72 16.21
N ARG A 48 6.67 0.24 16.82
CA ARG A 48 8.11 0.45 16.60
C ARG A 48 8.45 0.55 15.10
N THR A 49 7.68 1.36 14.39
CA THR A 49 7.87 1.59 12.96
C THR A 49 8.44 2.98 12.73
N ILE A 50 9.49 3.03 11.94
CA ILE A 50 10.04 4.26 11.38
C ILE A 50 9.41 4.50 10.01
N VAL A 51 8.94 5.72 9.79
CA VAL A 51 8.24 6.11 8.56
C VAL A 51 8.99 7.29 7.94
N PRO A 52 10.05 7.03 7.15
CA PRO A 52 10.77 8.08 6.44
C PRO A 52 9.86 8.90 5.51
N ALA A 53 10.39 10.04 5.05
CA ALA A 53 9.72 10.84 4.04
C ALA A 53 9.45 10.01 2.77
N ILE A 54 8.35 10.35 2.09
CA ILE A 54 8.04 9.80 0.77
C ILE A 54 9.14 10.24 -0.19
N VAL A 55 9.66 9.29 -0.98
CA VAL A 55 10.70 9.56 -1.99
C VAL A 55 10.12 9.35 -3.40
N PRO A 56 10.68 10.01 -4.44
CA PRO A 56 10.13 9.92 -5.78
C PRO A 56 10.20 8.49 -6.36
N PRO A 57 9.35 8.15 -7.33
CA PRO A 57 9.33 6.85 -8.01
C PRO A 57 10.70 6.33 -8.47
N SER A 58 11.56 7.22 -8.97
CA SER A 58 12.89 6.88 -9.49
C SER A 58 13.86 6.32 -8.43
N ARG A 59 13.54 6.48 -7.15
CA ARG A 59 14.33 5.95 -6.03
C ARG A 59 13.89 4.55 -5.61
N LEU A 60 12.80 4.01 -6.17
CA LEU A 60 12.37 2.65 -5.90
C LEU A 60 13.39 1.68 -6.48
N SER A 61 13.97 0.86 -5.60
CA SER A 61 14.91 -0.19 -5.99
C SER A 61 14.16 -1.48 -6.26
N ASN A 62 14.15 -1.91 -7.52
CA ASN A 62 13.55 -3.19 -7.93
C ASN A 62 14.26 -4.39 -7.27
N GLN A 63 15.55 -4.26 -6.94
CA GLN A 63 16.28 -5.27 -6.16
C GLN A 63 15.73 -5.39 -4.73
N THR A 64 15.32 -4.27 -4.13
CA THR A 64 14.71 -4.29 -2.79
C THR A 64 13.35 -5.00 -2.78
N LEU A 65 12.64 -5.00 -3.92
CA LEU A 65 11.40 -5.73 -4.12
C LEU A 65 11.61 -7.19 -4.60
N GLY A 66 12.84 -7.60 -4.91
CA GLY A 66 13.13 -8.93 -5.47
C GLY A 66 12.76 -9.11 -6.94
N ILE A 67 12.30 -8.05 -7.62
CA ILE A 67 11.75 -8.10 -8.98
C ILE A 67 12.73 -7.69 -10.08
N GLN A 68 13.98 -7.32 -9.74
CA GLN A 68 14.97 -6.80 -10.71
C GLN A 68 15.15 -7.71 -11.93
N HIS A 69 15.16 -9.03 -11.73
CA HIS A 69 15.36 -10.03 -12.78
C HIS A 69 14.14 -10.18 -13.72
N LEU A 70 12.96 -9.69 -13.31
CA LEU A 70 11.70 -9.78 -14.05
C LEU A 70 11.41 -8.52 -14.88
N MET A 71 12.17 -7.44 -14.67
CA MET A 71 11.89 -6.14 -15.28
C MET A 71 11.96 -6.17 -16.82
N ALA A 72 12.84 -6.98 -17.40
CA ALA A 72 12.95 -7.13 -18.85
C ALA A 72 11.73 -7.86 -19.46
N GLN A 73 11.26 -8.91 -18.78
CA GLN A 73 10.03 -9.61 -19.18
C GLN A 73 8.80 -8.71 -19.02
N ALA A 74 8.76 -7.88 -17.98
CA ALA A 74 7.71 -6.89 -17.79
C ALA A 74 7.65 -5.88 -18.96
N ASP A 75 8.79 -5.42 -19.47
CA ASP A 75 8.83 -4.52 -20.64
C ASP A 75 8.30 -5.17 -21.91
N GLN A 76 8.56 -6.47 -22.09
CA GLN A 76 8.03 -7.25 -23.21
C GLN A 76 6.51 -7.37 -23.12
N ILE A 77 5.96 -7.66 -21.94
CA ILE A 77 4.51 -7.77 -21.74
C ILE A 77 3.83 -6.41 -21.95
N LEU A 78 4.40 -5.32 -21.45
CA LEU A 78 3.87 -3.97 -21.66
C LEU A 78 4.02 -3.46 -23.11
N SER A 79 4.67 -4.22 -23.99
CA SER A 79 4.64 -3.94 -25.42
C SER A 79 3.32 -4.35 -26.10
N ASP A 80 2.38 -4.93 -25.34
CA ASP A 80 1.04 -5.28 -25.80
C ASP A 80 0.31 -4.06 -26.42
N PRO A 81 -0.34 -4.24 -27.59
CA PRO A 81 -1.05 -3.17 -28.28
C PRO A 81 -2.14 -2.49 -27.44
N ALA A 82 -2.88 -3.24 -26.61
CA ALA A 82 -3.95 -2.70 -25.76
C ALA A 82 -3.38 -1.75 -24.70
N PHE A 83 -2.28 -2.15 -24.04
CA PHE A 83 -1.62 -1.28 -23.07
C PHE A 83 -1.04 -0.02 -23.72
N ARG A 84 -0.41 -0.15 -24.90
CA ARG A 84 0.13 0.99 -25.65
C ARG A 84 -0.97 1.97 -26.06
N ALA A 85 -2.11 1.47 -26.51
CA ALA A 85 -3.28 2.29 -26.84
C ALA A 85 -3.81 3.04 -25.61
N TYR A 86 -3.94 2.35 -24.48
CA TYR A 86 -4.33 2.96 -23.21
C TYR A 86 -3.37 4.07 -22.75
N ILE A 87 -2.06 3.85 -22.81
CA ILE A 87 -1.05 4.87 -22.42
C ILE A 87 -1.07 6.08 -23.37
N SER A 88 -1.27 5.86 -24.67
CA SER A 88 -1.45 6.94 -25.64
C SER A 88 -2.68 7.78 -25.29
N ASP A 89 -3.80 7.13 -24.95
CA ASP A 89 -5.04 7.80 -24.55
C ASP A 89 -4.90 8.59 -23.24
N VAL A 90 -4.14 8.12 -22.24
CA VAL A 90 -3.82 8.91 -21.02
C VAL A 90 -3.21 10.27 -21.39
N THR A 91 -2.31 10.30 -22.38
CA THR A 91 -1.68 11.54 -22.84
C THR A 91 -2.71 12.48 -23.48
N THR A 92 -3.62 11.93 -24.28
CA THR A 92 -4.70 12.68 -24.94
C THR A 92 -5.71 13.22 -23.92
N ARG A 93 -6.16 12.41 -22.96
CA ARG A 93 -7.12 12.81 -21.91
C ARG A 93 -6.60 13.93 -21.01
N ARG A 94 -5.28 13.97 -20.76
CA ARG A 94 -4.65 15.10 -20.06
C ARG A 94 -4.82 16.43 -20.80
N ALA A 95 -4.86 16.41 -22.13
CA ALA A 95 -4.92 17.60 -22.97
C ALA A 95 -6.37 18.11 -23.21
N GLN A 96 -7.41 17.38 -22.79
CA GLN A 96 -8.81 17.72 -23.07
C GLN A 96 -9.60 17.99 -21.77
N PRO A 97 -10.06 19.23 -21.54
CA PRO A 97 -10.72 19.64 -20.29
C PRO A 97 -12.23 19.35 -20.20
N SER A 98 -12.85 18.69 -21.20
CA SER A 98 -14.29 18.38 -21.22
C SER A 98 -14.57 16.90 -21.50
N TRP A 99 -15.70 16.38 -20.98
CA TRP A 99 -16.12 14.97 -21.10
C TRP A 99 -16.56 14.68 -22.55
N ASN A 100 -15.63 14.40 -23.46
CA ASN A 100 -15.97 13.90 -24.80
C ASN A 100 -15.22 12.60 -25.12
N ALA A 101 -16.02 11.61 -25.53
CA ALA A 101 -15.73 10.21 -25.83
C ALA A 101 -15.10 9.39 -24.67
N PRO A 102 -15.88 8.55 -23.96
CA PRO A 102 -15.34 7.58 -23.03
C PRO A 102 -14.49 6.55 -23.79
N TRP A 103 -13.19 6.81 -23.85
CA TRP A 103 -12.15 5.95 -24.44
C TRP A 103 -12.44 5.51 -25.89
N GLY A 104 -11.68 6.07 -26.85
CA GLY A 104 -11.82 5.76 -28.28
C GLY A 104 -11.05 4.53 -28.77
N GLY A 105 -10.49 3.72 -27.87
CA GLY A 105 -9.74 2.53 -28.24
C GLY A 105 -10.63 1.38 -28.71
N ASN A 106 -10.01 0.38 -29.37
CA ASN A 106 -10.72 -0.76 -29.95
C ASN A 106 -10.65 -2.05 -29.10
N ASP A 107 -9.77 -2.11 -28.09
CA ASP A 107 -9.73 -3.21 -27.12
C ASP A 107 -10.92 -3.21 -26.12
N ARG A 108 -11.08 -4.28 -25.35
CA ARG A 108 -12.04 -4.30 -24.22
C ARG A 108 -11.35 -4.22 -22.87
N LEU A 109 -10.03 -4.35 -22.86
CA LEU A 109 -9.24 -4.62 -21.67
C LEU A 109 -9.09 -3.38 -20.81
N PHE A 110 -8.68 -2.25 -21.40
CA PHE A 110 -8.41 -1.02 -20.66
C PHE A 110 -9.57 -0.01 -20.71
N ARG A 111 -10.68 -0.36 -21.36
CA ARG A 111 -11.85 0.52 -21.45
C ARG A 111 -12.41 0.91 -20.08
N VAL A 112 -12.65 -0.07 -19.21
CA VAL A 112 -13.21 0.16 -17.86
C VAL A 112 -12.28 1.01 -17.00
N PRO A 113 -10.99 0.66 -16.82
CA PRO A 113 -10.09 1.49 -16.02
C PRO A 113 -9.90 2.89 -16.60
N ALA A 114 -9.87 3.07 -17.93
CA ALA A 114 -9.78 4.40 -18.53
C ALA A 114 -10.97 5.30 -18.16
N ILE A 115 -12.19 4.77 -18.24
CA ILE A 115 -13.41 5.50 -17.87
C ILE A 115 -13.43 5.86 -16.38
N GLN A 116 -13.11 4.90 -15.52
CA GLN A 116 -13.14 5.10 -14.07
C GLN A 116 -12.05 6.08 -13.60
N GLN A 117 -10.84 5.99 -14.14
CA GLN A 117 -9.79 6.97 -13.85
C GLN A 117 -10.15 8.36 -14.35
N GLN A 118 -10.80 8.47 -15.52
CA GLN A 118 -11.24 9.77 -16.01
C GLN A 118 -12.25 10.42 -15.06
N GLN A 119 -13.18 9.64 -14.50
CA GLN A 119 -14.12 10.12 -13.48
C GLN A 119 -13.38 10.62 -12.23
N VAL A 120 -12.40 9.86 -11.74
CA VAL A 120 -11.56 10.24 -10.59
C VAL A 120 -10.79 11.55 -10.84
N ILE A 121 -10.21 11.71 -12.03
CA ILE A 121 -9.49 12.92 -12.45
C ILE A 121 -10.44 14.13 -12.46
N GLN A 122 -11.62 13.98 -13.05
CA GLN A 122 -12.61 15.05 -13.18
C GLN A 122 -13.18 15.47 -11.82
N ASP A 123 -13.59 14.51 -10.99
CA ASP A 123 -14.10 14.82 -9.65
C ASP A 123 -13.03 15.54 -8.82
N THR A 124 -11.77 15.09 -8.93
CA THR A 124 -10.65 15.75 -8.24
C THR A 124 -10.42 17.16 -8.76
N ALA A 125 -10.50 17.40 -10.07
CA ALA A 125 -10.35 18.72 -10.67
C ALA A 125 -11.49 19.67 -10.29
N GLN A 126 -12.74 19.17 -10.27
CA GLN A 126 -13.94 19.96 -10.02
C GLN A 126 -14.17 20.24 -8.52
N TYR A 127 -13.95 19.25 -7.66
CA TYR A 127 -14.31 19.33 -6.23
C TYR A 127 -13.10 19.34 -5.30
N GLY A 128 -11.87 19.21 -5.83
CA GLY A 128 -10.64 19.08 -5.04
C GLY A 128 -10.47 17.73 -4.36
N SER A 129 -11.43 16.80 -4.51
CA SER A 129 -11.37 15.41 -4.06
C SER A 129 -12.42 14.58 -4.78
N VAL A 130 -12.22 13.27 -4.85
CA VAL A 130 -13.19 12.33 -5.41
C VAL A 130 -14.41 12.25 -4.50
N ARG A 131 -15.60 12.11 -5.09
CA ARG A 131 -16.87 12.06 -4.34
C ARG A 131 -16.94 10.89 -3.36
N SER A 132 -16.39 9.74 -3.74
CA SER A 132 -16.40 8.50 -2.97
C SER A 132 -15.03 7.80 -3.00
N GLU A 133 -14.66 7.19 -1.88
CA GLU A 133 -13.49 6.30 -1.80
C GLU A 133 -13.66 5.05 -2.68
N ALA A 134 -14.90 4.58 -2.85
CA ALA A 134 -15.23 3.46 -3.72
C ALA A 134 -14.95 3.76 -5.20
N SER A 135 -15.02 5.02 -5.63
CA SER A 135 -14.67 5.41 -7.01
C SER A 135 -13.16 5.31 -7.25
N VAL A 136 -12.36 5.67 -6.25
CA VAL A 136 -10.88 5.50 -6.32
C VAL A 136 -10.54 4.01 -6.30
N ASN A 137 -11.14 3.25 -5.40
CA ASN A 137 -10.90 1.80 -5.30
C ASN A 137 -11.27 1.06 -6.59
N THR A 138 -12.47 1.29 -7.14
CA THR A 138 -12.90 0.62 -8.38
C THR A 138 -12.02 1.00 -9.56
N SER A 139 -11.67 2.29 -9.71
CA SER A 139 -10.71 2.78 -10.69
C SER A 139 -9.34 2.12 -10.58
N PHE A 140 -8.86 1.92 -9.36
CA PHE A 140 -7.54 1.37 -9.12
C PHE A 140 -7.50 -0.14 -9.31
N ILE A 141 -8.46 -0.89 -8.75
CA ILE A 141 -8.56 -2.33 -8.89
C ILE A 141 -8.79 -2.73 -10.35
N SER A 142 -9.68 -2.06 -11.08
CA SER A 142 -9.91 -2.39 -12.50
C SER A 142 -8.66 -2.18 -13.36
N PHE A 143 -7.83 -1.19 -13.01
CA PHE A 143 -6.55 -0.98 -13.69
C PHE A 143 -5.54 -2.09 -13.37
N LEU A 144 -5.44 -2.49 -12.10
CA LEU A 144 -4.57 -3.60 -11.69
C LEU A 144 -5.01 -4.94 -12.30
N GLN A 145 -6.33 -5.18 -12.42
CA GLN A 145 -6.89 -6.36 -13.08
C GLN A 145 -6.60 -6.35 -14.59
N ALA A 146 -6.79 -5.22 -15.27
CA ALA A 146 -6.45 -5.10 -16.69
C ALA A 146 -4.94 -5.32 -16.96
N ILE A 147 -4.07 -4.89 -16.03
CA ILE A 147 -2.64 -5.23 -16.06
C ILE A 147 -2.42 -6.73 -15.86
N ALA A 148 -3.13 -7.36 -14.93
CA ALA A 148 -2.98 -8.80 -14.66
C ALA A 148 -3.41 -9.69 -15.83
N ASP A 149 -4.44 -9.27 -16.57
CA ASP A 149 -4.90 -9.96 -17.78
C ASP A 149 -3.87 -9.95 -18.93
N LEU A 150 -2.86 -9.06 -18.89
CA LEU A 150 -1.70 -9.15 -19.79
C LEU A 150 -0.77 -10.33 -19.44
N VAL A 151 -0.95 -10.93 -18.26
CA VAL A 151 -0.20 -12.08 -17.76
C VAL A 151 -1.18 -13.21 -17.43
N PRO A 152 -1.89 -13.80 -18.41
CA PRO A 152 -3.00 -14.72 -18.14
C PRO A 152 -2.57 -16.02 -17.43
N GLN A 153 -1.27 -16.35 -17.46
CA GLN A 153 -0.70 -17.49 -16.71
C GLN A 153 -0.43 -17.17 -15.23
N SER A 154 -0.51 -15.89 -14.84
CA SER A 154 -0.39 -15.47 -13.45
C SER A 154 -1.55 -16.04 -12.66
N ARG A 155 -1.25 -16.88 -11.67
CA ARG A 155 -2.24 -17.38 -10.69
C ARG A 155 -2.54 -16.33 -9.62
N ARG A 156 -2.26 -15.05 -9.88
CA ARG A 156 -2.28 -13.97 -8.91
C ARG A 156 -3.20 -12.85 -9.35
N PRO A 157 -4.52 -13.00 -9.13
CA PRO A 157 -5.47 -11.95 -9.41
C PRO A 157 -5.36 -10.82 -8.38
N TRP A 158 -5.58 -9.59 -8.84
CA TRP A 158 -5.94 -8.49 -7.96
C TRP A 158 -7.42 -8.58 -7.63
N SER A 159 -7.77 -8.50 -6.35
CA SER A 159 -9.16 -8.50 -5.89
C SER A 159 -9.50 -7.23 -5.11
N ALA A 160 -10.75 -6.78 -5.25
CA ALA A 160 -11.37 -5.76 -4.40
C ALA A 160 -11.98 -6.36 -3.12
N ASP A 161 -11.91 -7.68 -2.93
CA ASP A 161 -12.39 -8.33 -1.72
C ASP A 161 -11.63 -7.80 -0.52
N ARG A 162 -12.37 -7.34 0.48
CA ARG A 162 -11.75 -6.90 1.74
C ARG A 162 -11.31 -8.11 2.54
N ILE A 163 -10.02 -8.19 2.83
CA ILE A 163 -9.52 -9.14 3.82
C ILE A 163 -9.50 -8.49 5.21
N MET A 164 -9.80 -9.30 6.23
CA MET A 164 -9.66 -8.93 7.63
C MET A 164 -8.40 -9.59 8.17
N LEU A 165 -7.40 -8.79 8.52
CA LEU A 165 -6.19 -9.25 9.17
C LEU A 165 -6.26 -9.02 10.68
N THR A 166 -5.87 -10.01 11.47
CA THR A 166 -5.98 -10.00 12.93
C THR A 166 -4.61 -10.06 13.59
N ALA A 167 -4.26 -9.00 14.32
CA ALA A 167 -3.05 -8.94 15.12
C ALA A 167 -3.36 -9.35 16.57
N ASP A 168 -3.18 -10.63 16.90
CA ASP A 168 -3.47 -11.16 18.23
C ASP A 168 -2.26 -11.09 19.19
N PHE A 169 -2.43 -10.39 20.30
CA PHE A 169 -1.50 -10.22 21.43
C PHE A 169 -2.14 -10.67 22.76
N SER A 170 -3.15 -11.54 22.66
CA SER A 170 -3.86 -12.10 23.80
C SER A 170 -2.94 -12.96 24.66
N THR A 171 -3.24 -12.99 25.95
CA THR A 171 -2.63 -13.92 26.92
C THR A 171 -3.72 -14.74 27.56
N PRO A 172 -3.40 -15.85 28.26
CA PRO A 172 -4.41 -16.64 28.97
C PRO A 172 -5.31 -15.83 29.94
N ARG A 173 -4.85 -14.65 30.38
CA ARG A 173 -5.57 -13.79 31.33
C ARG A 173 -6.35 -12.65 30.66
N ARG A 174 -6.09 -12.34 29.39
CA ARG A 174 -6.63 -11.15 28.74
C ARG A 174 -6.59 -11.25 27.23
N GLU A 175 -7.75 -11.05 26.61
CA GLU A 175 -7.89 -10.84 25.17
C GLU A 175 -7.35 -9.46 24.77
N ARG A 176 -6.49 -9.43 23.76
CA ARG A 176 -5.89 -8.22 23.20
C ARG A 176 -5.58 -8.44 21.73
N GLN A 177 -6.40 -7.89 20.87
CA GLN A 177 -6.18 -7.94 19.45
C GLN A 177 -6.62 -6.64 18.79
N PHE A 178 -6.12 -6.38 17.59
CA PHE A 178 -6.78 -5.44 16.68
C PHE A 178 -6.93 -6.07 15.31
N VAL A 179 -7.94 -5.58 14.60
CA VAL A 179 -8.21 -5.97 13.22
C VAL A 179 -7.84 -4.85 12.26
N ALA A 180 -7.40 -5.24 11.07
CA ALA A 180 -7.11 -4.36 9.96
C ALA A 180 -7.85 -4.86 8.72
N TYR A 181 -8.73 -4.03 8.19
CA TYR A 181 -9.40 -4.29 6.91
C TYR A 181 -8.62 -3.61 5.80
N THR A 182 -8.49 -4.25 4.65
CA THR A 182 -7.88 -3.69 3.44
C THR A 182 -8.96 -3.34 2.42
N ASP A 183 -8.59 -2.58 1.39
CA ASP A 183 -9.46 -2.28 0.25
C ASP A 183 -9.25 -3.23 -0.94
N GLY A 184 -8.38 -4.22 -0.76
CA GLY A 184 -8.05 -5.24 -1.76
C GLY A 184 -6.66 -5.85 -1.52
N GLN A 185 -6.27 -6.77 -2.41
CA GLN A 185 -5.00 -7.46 -2.35
C GLN A 185 -4.61 -8.08 -3.68
N LEU A 186 -3.31 -8.35 -3.82
CA LEU A 186 -2.78 -9.37 -4.71
C LEU A 186 -2.59 -10.66 -3.91
N GLU A 187 -3.18 -11.76 -4.36
CA GLU A 187 -3.09 -13.06 -3.70
C GLU A 187 -2.67 -14.14 -4.70
N ASP A 188 -1.81 -15.07 -4.30
CA ASP A 188 -1.54 -16.28 -5.06
C ASP A 188 -2.63 -17.31 -4.79
N THR A 189 -3.40 -17.64 -5.82
CA THR A 189 -4.57 -18.53 -5.68
C THR A 189 -4.20 -19.97 -5.33
N SER A 190 -2.95 -20.40 -5.55
CA SER A 190 -2.53 -21.76 -5.25
C SER A 190 -2.13 -21.96 -3.80
N SER A 191 -1.43 -20.97 -3.23
CA SER A 191 -0.96 -20.99 -1.84
C SER A 191 -1.86 -20.21 -0.88
N ARG A 192 -2.76 -19.37 -1.43
CA ARG A 192 -3.54 -18.35 -0.70
C ARG A 192 -2.67 -17.30 -0.02
N GLU A 193 -1.39 -17.20 -0.40
CA GLU A 193 -0.50 -16.18 0.15
C GLU A 193 -0.82 -14.81 -0.44
N ILE A 194 -0.96 -13.83 0.44
CA ILE A 194 -1.03 -12.43 0.06
C ILE A 194 0.36 -11.97 -0.40
N LEU A 195 0.46 -11.23 -1.50
CA LEU A 195 1.71 -10.66 -2.03
C LEU A 195 1.78 -9.15 -1.86
N ALA A 196 0.63 -8.47 -1.92
CA ALA A 196 0.52 -7.04 -1.68
C ALA A 196 -0.87 -6.67 -1.18
N LEU A 197 -0.95 -5.66 -0.32
CA LEU A 197 -2.24 -5.06 0.09
C LEU A 197 -2.59 -3.86 -0.78
N VAL A 198 -3.87 -3.55 -0.87
CA VAL A 198 -4.41 -2.33 -1.47
C VAL A 198 -5.08 -1.45 -0.39
N GLU A 199 -4.78 -0.16 -0.41
CA GLU A 199 -5.46 0.88 0.38
C GLU A 199 -5.84 2.04 -0.53
N CYS A 200 -7.07 2.54 -0.45
CA CYS A 200 -7.53 3.65 -1.27
C CYS A 200 -8.05 4.79 -0.40
N LYS A 201 -7.82 6.04 -0.84
CA LYS A 201 -8.44 7.21 -0.25
C LYS A 201 -8.93 8.16 -1.32
N ARG A 202 -10.10 8.75 -1.07
CA ARG A 202 -10.74 9.72 -1.99
C ARG A 202 -9.99 11.04 -2.21
N SER A 203 -8.91 11.29 -1.48
CA SER A 203 -8.22 12.58 -1.39
C SER A 203 -6.72 12.38 -1.38
N ARG A 204 -5.98 13.41 -1.83
CA ARG A 204 -4.51 13.40 -1.83
C ARG A 204 -3.93 13.12 -0.43
N ARG A 205 -2.76 12.46 -0.42
CA ARG A 205 -2.09 12.00 0.80
C ARG A 205 -1.93 13.07 1.87
N GLN A 206 -1.59 14.29 1.49
CA GLN A 206 -1.33 15.37 2.45
C GLN A 206 -2.56 15.74 3.30
N ARG A 207 -3.79 15.45 2.83
CA ARG A 207 -5.02 15.79 3.56
C ARG A 207 -5.30 14.85 4.73
N HIS A 208 -4.91 13.59 4.60
CA HIS A 208 -5.20 12.54 5.58
C HIS A 208 -3.96 12.00 6.31
N SER A 209 -2.76 12.38 5.91
CA SER A 209 -1.52 12.15 6.68
C SER A 209 -1.52 12.93 8.00
N PRO A 210 -1.12 12.35 9.14
CA PRO A 210 -0.49 11.04 9.29
C PRO A 210 -1.47 9.90 9.58
N ALA A 211 -2.78 10.14 9.64
CA ALA A 211 -3.75 9.12 10.06
C ALA A 211 -3.76 7.92 9.09
N VAL A 212 -3.72 8.17 7.77
CA VAL A 212 -3.59 7.08 6.78
C VAL A 212 -2.29 6.30 6.97
N ASP A 213 -1.18 6.99 7.22
CA ASP A 213 0.13 6.35 7.33
C ASP A 213 0.17 5.44 8.56
N MET A 214 -0.47 5.87 9.65
CA MET A 214 -0.62 5.04 10.85
C MET A 214 -1.52 3.83 10.58
N GLN A 215 -2.60 4.00 9.82
CA GLN A 215 -3.50 2.90 9.41
C GLN A 215 -2.77 1.88 8.53
N GLU A 216 -2.03 2.34 7.52
CA GLU A 216 -1.25 1.49 6.62
C GLU A 216 -0.17 0.71 7.38
N VAL A 217 0.52 1.35 8.33
CA VAL A 217 1.45 0.64 9.23
C VAL A 217 0.70 -0.41 10.05
N ALA A 218 -0.48 -0.10 10.59
CA ALA A 218 -1.26 -1.06 11.36
C ALA A 218 -1.67 -2.28 10.51
N GLN A 219 -2.03 -2.08 9.24
CA GLN A 219 -2.30 -3.17 8.29
C GLN A 219 -1.06 -4.04 8.07
N MET A 220 0.12 -3.44 7.86
CA MET A 220 1.38 -4.19 7.73
C MET A 220 1.69 -5.00 8.99
N VAL A 221 1.49 -4.41 10.18
CA VAL A 221 1.72 -5.09 11.46
C VAL A 221 0.77 -6.26 11.65
N ALA A 222 -0.51 -6.09 11.33
CA ALA A 222 -1.48 -7.18 11.40
C ALA A 222 -1.14 -8.31 10.43
N TRP A 223 -0.77 -7.96 9.20
CA TRP A 223 -0.35 -8.93 8.21
C TRP A 223 0.85 -9.76 8.67
N VAL A 224 1.91 -9.11 9.17
CA VAL A 224 3.09 -9.84 9.66
C VAL A 224 2.76 -10.67 10.91
N LYS A 225 1.84 -10.21 11.75
CA LYS A 225 1.46 -10.92 12.97
C LYS A 225 0.68 -12.20 12.68
N GLU A 226 -0.27 -12.14 11.75
CA GLU A 226 -1.11 -13.28 11.36
C GLU A 226 -0.37 -14.24 10.42
N HIS A 227 0.44 -13.70 9.50
CA HIS A 227 1.21 -14.43 8.52
C HIS A 227 2.70 -14.09 8.65
N PRO A 228 3.41 -14.68 9.64
CA PRO A 228 4.82 -14.40 9.88
C PRO A 228 5.72 -14.92 8.76
N GLY A 229 5.35 -16.05 8.14
CA GLY A 229 5.85 -16.49 6.85
C GLY A 229 5.06 -15.82 5.73
N GLY A 230 5.75 -15.34 4.70
CA GLY A 230 5.11 -14.76 3.53
C GLY A 230 6.12 -14.43 2.43
N PRO A 231 5.65 -14.22 1.19
CA PRO A 231 6.49 -13.94 0.05
C PRO A 231 7.29 -12.64 0.28
N GLY A 232 8.55 -12.63 -0.16
CA GLY A 232 9.48 -11.50 0.04
C GLY A 232 10.29 -11.52 1.35
N GLY A 233 10.12 -12.56 2.19
CA GLY A 233 10.87 -12.76 3.42
C GLY A 233 10.49 -11.74 4.50
N ASN A 234 11.44 -10.95 4.98
CA ASN A 234 11.19 -9.93 6.01
C ASN A 234 10.63 -8.61 5.44
N ARG A 235 9.78 -8.71 4.42
CA ARG A 235 9.25 -7.57 3.66
C ARG A 235 7.78 -7.78 3.34
N ARG A 236 7.01 -6.69 3.30
CA ARG A 236 5.62 -6.64 2.86
C ARG A 236 5.42 -5.44 1.94
N VAL A 237 4.53 -5.56 0.96
CA VAL A 237 4.24 -4.51 -0.02
C VAL A 237 2.81 -4.03 0.15
N LEU A 238 2.62 -2.72 0.13
CA LEU A 238 1.31 -2.10 0.04
C LEU A 238 1.32 -1.16 -1.17
N VAL A 239 0.27 -1.24 -1.96
CA VAL A 239 0.05 -0.32 -3.07
C VAL A 239 -1.20 0.50 -2.74
N SER A 240 -1.10 1.81 -2.86
CA SER A 240 -2.20 2.69 -2.46
C SER A 240 -2.51 3.75 -3.51
N ASP A 241 -3.78 4.11 -3.64
CA ASP A 241 -4.23 5.23 -4.48
C ASP A 241 -4.94 6.30 -3.64
N ASP A 242 -4.40 7.51 -3.66
CA ASP A 242 -4.90 8.68 -2.95
C ASP A 242 -5.47 9.71 -3.95
N GLY A 243 -6.64 9.39 -4.47
CA GLY A 243 -7.33 10.19 -5.48
C GLY A 243 -6.68 10.02 -6.85
N THR A 244 -5.67 10.83 -7.16
CA THR A 244 -5.00 10.83 -8.49
C THR A 244 -3.52 10.45 -8.40
N GLU A 245 -3.12 9.94 -7.24
CA GLU A 245 -1.73 9.75 -6.82
C GLU A 245 -1.57 8.34 -6.27
N ILE A 246 -0.85 7.50 -7.00
CA ILE A 246 -0.52 6.14 -6.60
C ILE A 246 0.81 6.14 -5.83
N TYR A 247 0.92 5.28 -4.82
CA TYR A 247 2.12 5.05 -4.03
C TYR A 247 2.39 3.55 -3.87
N ILE A 248 3.66 3.21 -3.71
CA ILE A 248 4.12 1.87 -3.31
C ILE A 248 4.85 2.03 -1.98
N SER A 249 4.47 1.23 -1.01
CA SER A 249 5.05 1.20 0.32
C SER A 249 5.72 -0.16 0.55
N VAL A 250 6.98 -0.13 0.95
CA VAL A 250 7.75 -1.33 1.30
C VAL A 250 8.01 -1.33 2.80
N PHE A 251 7.34 -2.25 3.48
CA PHE A 251 7.49 -2.46 4.92
C PHE A 251 8.58 -3.51 5.15
N ARG A 252 9.67 -3.12 5.79
CA ARG A 252 10.83 -3.98 6.06
C ARG A 252 11.03 -4.12 7.55
N TYR A 253 11.43 -5.30 7.99
CA TYR A 253 11.71 -5.57 9.40
C TYR A 253 12.82 -6.60 9.53
N ASP A 254 13.32 -6.78 10.74
CA ASP A 254 14.33 -7.78 11.04
C ASP A 254 13.83 -8.75 12.12
N GLN A 255 14.68 -9.71 12.47
CA GLN A 255 14.36 -10.70 13.52
C GLN A 255 14.24 -10.06 14.91
N ALA A 256 14.91 -8.94 15.17
CA ALA A 256 14.78 -8.24 16.45
C ALA A 256 13.40 -7.58 16.60
N TRP A 257 12.85 -7.04 15.51
CA TRP A 257 11.49 -6.53 15.47
C TRP A 257 10.44 -7.64 15.55
N ILE A 258 10.65 -8.78 14.88
CA ILE A 258 9.75 -9.95 15.01
C ILE A 258 9.72 -10.49 16.44
N ARG A 259 10.88 -10.61 17.10
CA ARG A 259 10.93 -10.98 18.52
C ARG A 259 10.19 -9.99 19.40
N TYR A 260 10.32 -8.69 19.15
CA TYR A 260 9.55 -7.66 19.84
C TYR A 260 8.04 -7.86 19.62
N LEU A 261 7.61 -8.05 18.37
CA LEU A 261 6.21 -8.22 17.99
C LEU A 261 5.59 -9.48 18.64
N ASN A 262 6.36 -10.57 18.75
CA ASN A 262 5.90 -11.83 19.34
C ASN A 262 6.01 -11.87 20.88
N GLY A 263 6.63 -10.88 21.50
CA GLY A 263 6.71 -10.78 22.96
C GLY A 263 7.69 -11.77 23.57
N GLY A 264 7.52 -12.05 24.88
CA GLY A 264 8.41 -12.91 25.66
C GLY A 264 9.54 -12.17 26.41
N PRO A 265 10.34 -12.88 27.22
CA PRO A 265 11.43 -12.30 27.99
C PRO A 265 12.44 -11.55 27.11
N GLY A 266 12.82 -10.33 27.50
CA GLY A 266 13.80 -9.52 26.76
C GLY A 266 13.32 -8.94 25.42
N SER A 267 12.05 -9.14 25.06
CA SER A 267 11.46 -8.61 23.81
C SER A 267 11.51 -7.09 23.70
N ILE A 268 11.46 -6.37 24.84
CA ILE A 268 11.55 -4.90 24.91
C ILE A 268 13.01 -4.43 24.92
N THR A 269 13.92 -5.14 25.61
CA THR A 269 15.30 -4.71 25.80
C THR A 269 16.13 -4.78 24.52
N HIS A 270 15.83 -5.76 23.65
CA HIS A 270 16.51 -5.99 22.37
C HIS A 270 15.60 -5.71 21.18
N ALA A 271 14.61 -4.82 21.35
CA ALA A 271 13.61 -4.54 20.35
C ALA A 271 14.20 -3.80 19.14
N GLY A 272 14.08 -4.41 17.96
CA GLY A 272 14.39 -3.77 16.68
C GLY A 272 13.32 -2.77 16.22
N PHE A 273 13.42 -2.36 14.96
CA PHE A 273 12.46 -1.47 14.30
C PHE A 273 12.02 -2.05 12.96
N ALA A 274 10.77 -1.77 12.61
CA ALA A 274 10.31 -1.87 11.24
C ALA A 274 10.45 -0.53 10.53
N TYR A 275 10.50 -0.56 9.19
CA TYR A 275 10.70 0.60 8.34
C TYR A 275 9.68 0.57 7.20
N MET A 276 8.84 1.60 7.10
CA MET A 276 7.89 1.76 6.01
C MET A 276 8.40 2.83 5.04
N GLN A 277 9.16 2.42 4.02
CA GLN A 277 9.59 3.32 2.97
C GLN A 277 8.49 3.46 1.91
N ARG A 278 8.07 4.69 1.67
CA ARG A 278 7.02 5.03 0.71
C ARG A 278 7.63 5.67 -0.53
N TYR A 279 7.16 5.27 -1.70
CA TYR A 279 7.58 5.74 -3.01
C TYR A 279 6.38 6.32 -3.74
N GLY A 280 6.57 7.43 -4.43
CA GLY A 280 5.51 8.11 -5.18
C GLY A 280 5.64 9.63 -5.15
N PRO A 281 4.60 10.36 -5.60
CA PRO A 281 3.43 9.81 -6.27
C PRO A 281 3.72 9.42 -7.72
N TRP A 282 3.07 8.36 -8.21
CA TRP A 282 2.80 8.16 -9.63
C TRP A 282 1.45 8.79 -9.96
N LYS A 283 1.37 9.61 -11.00
CA LYS A 283 0.13 10.33 -11.34
C LYS A 283 -0.67 9.59 -12.41
N ILE A 284 -1.95 9.34 -12.17
CA ILE A 284 -2.81 8.60 -13.12
C ILE A 284 -3.07 9.36 -14.43
N GLN A 285 -2.88 10.67 -14.43
CA GLN A 285 -2.91 11.51 -15.64
C GLN A 285 -1.57 11.62 -16.38
N VAL A 286 -0.53 10.89 -15.97
CA VAL A 286 0.80 10.96 -16.60
C VAL A 286 1.17 9.59 -17.15
N ALA A 287 1.19 9.49 -18.48
CA ALA A 287 1.54 8.27 -19.23
C ALA A 287 2.84 7.62 -18.72
N ARG A 288 3.92 8.39 -18.61
CA ARG A 288 5.21 7.89 -18.11
C ARG A 288 5.11 7.29 -16.70
N ASP A 289 4.31 7.89 -15.83
CA ASP A 289 4.14 7.41 -14.46
C ASP A 289 3.37 6.09 -14.47
N LEU A 290 2.25 6.00 -15.20
CA LEU A 290 1.49 4.76 -15.34
C LEU A 290 2.29 3.65 -16.01
N THR A 291 3.12 3.94 -17.02
CA THR A 291 4.04 2.96 -17.61
C THR A 291 5.05 2.46 -16.57
N HIS A 292 5.68 3.36 -15.81
CA HIS A 292 6.65 2.97 -14.80
C HIS A 292 6.01 2.13 -13.69
N PHE A 293 4.83 2.52 -13.22
CA PHE A 293 4.07 1.79 -12.22
C PHE A 293 3.63 0.41 -12.73
N ALA A 294 3.02 0.34 -13.91
CA ALA A 294 2.58 -0.92 -14.51
C ALA A 294 3.73 -1.92 -14.68
N ARG A 295 4.94 -1.43 -15.01
CA ARG A 295 6.15 -2.25 -15.12
C ARG A 295 6.49 -2.95 -13.81
N ILE A 296 6.34 -2.25 -12.69
CA ILE A 296 6.55 -2.81 -11.34
C ILE A 296 5.44 -3.82 -11.01
N ILE A 297 4.17 -3.52 -11.33
CA ILE A 297 3.04 -4.42 -11.08
C ILE A 297 3.15 -5.73 -11.87
N ILE A 298 3.49 -5.68 -13.17
CA ILE A 298 3.74 -6.88 -13.97
C ILE A 298 4.86 -7.72 -13.36
N ALA A 299 5.96 -7.08 -12.94
CA ALA A 299 7.07 -7.79 -12.33
C ALA A 299 6.69 -8.44 -10.98
N LEU A 300 5.76 -7.85 -10.21
CA LEU A 300 5.20 -8.49 -9.01
C LEU A 300 4.30 -9.69 -9.34
N LEU A 301 3.55 -9.64 -10.45
CA LEU A 301 2.73 -10.76 -10.92
C LEU A 301 3.60 -11.97 -11.32
N LEU A 302 4.81 -11.71 -11.82
CA LEU A 302 5.77 -12.71 -12.29
C LEU A 302 6.67 -13.35 -11.21
N LEU A 303 6.57 -12.93 -9.94
CA LEU A 303 7.34 -13.49 -8.82
C LEU A 303 7.12 -15.01 -8.61
#